data_AF-A0A834Z1L9-F1
#
_entry.id   AF-A0A834Z1L9-F1
#
_cell.length_a   1.000
_cell.length_b   1.000
_cell.length_c   1.000
_cell.angle_alpha   90.00
_cell.angle_beta   90.00
_cell.angle_gamma   90.00
#
_symmetry.space_group_name_H-M   'P 1'
#
loop_
_entity.id
_entity.type
_entity.pdbx_description
1 polymer ?
#
loop_
_entity_poly.entity_id
_entity_poly.type
_entity_poly.pdbx_seq_one_letter_code
_entity_poly.pdbx_strand_id
1 'polypeptide(L)'
;MMKQLLLPFSLVFFLHCTTTLAQAPAPSGPTNITAILEKAGQYSTLIRLLQNTRLGDQINTQLNNSNQGLTVFAPTDNAFSSLKSGTLNSLTDQQKVQLLQFHVIPSFLSISQFQTMSNPMLTQAGNSNSGKFPLNVTTSGTLVNISTGIVNASVANTIYTDSQLAVYQVDKVLLPLDIFRPSAPAPAPTKPLKISPSPSPVGPSHVTSVDSSGAMGMIRNAAVSFGVAVISIFFVSMKS
;
A
#
# COMPACT_ATOMS: atom_id res chain seq x y z
N MET A 1 69.57 -59.03 10.16
CA MET A 1 69.76 -57.91 9.22
C MET A 1 68.39 -57.41 8.78
N MET A 2 68.03 -56.22 9.27
CA MET A 2 67.18 -55.16 8.66
C MET A 2 65.82 -55.48 7.98
N LYS A 3 64.89 -54.56 8.28
CA LYS A 3 63.75 -54.04 7.48
C LYS A 3 62.38 -54.65 7.84
N GLN A 4 61.52 -53.88 8.53
CA GLN A 4 60.47 -53.00 7.97
C GLN A 4 59.20 -53.82 7.70
N LEU A 5 57.95 -53.41 7.93
CA LEU A 5 57.26 -52.14 8.19
C LEU A 5 55.77 -52.52 8.45
N LEU A 6 55.00 -51.56 8.99
CA LEU A 6 53.53 -51.45 9.01
C LEU A 6 52.74 -52.10 10.16
N LEU A 7 52.33 -51.22 11.08
CA LEU A 7 51.07 -51.27 11.82
C LEU A 7 49.88 -51.16 10.85
N PRO A 8 48.66 -51.54 11.28
CA PRO A 8 47.75 -50.45 11.59
C PRO A 8 47.05 -50.58 12.95
N PHE A 9 46.99 -49.41 13.58
CA PHE A 9 46.29 -49.04 14.79
C PHE A 9 44.78 -49.20 14.57
N SER A 10 44.16 -50.19 15.22
CA SER A 10 42.71 -50.37 15.21
C SER A 10 42.07 -49.31 16.12
N LEU A 11 41.79 -48.14 15.54
CA LEU A 11 41.04 -47.06 16.18
C LEU A 11 39.58 -47.48 16.30
N VAL A 12 39.16 -47.84 17.51
CA VAL A 12 37.74 -48.03 17.87
C VAL A 12 37.07 -46.65 17.80
N PHE A 13 36.47 -46.36 16.65
CA PHE A 13 35.62 -45.18 16.47
C PHE A 13 34.30 -45.48 17.18
N PHE A 14 34.16 -45.02 18.43
CA PHE A 14 32.86 -44.96 19.09
C PHE A 14 31.94 -44.07 18.27
N LEU A 15 31.07 -44.72 17.50
CA LEU A 15 29.96 -44.12 16.78
C LEU A 15 29.01 -43.50 17.81
N HIS A 16 29.26 -42.26 18.21
CA HIS A 16 28.25 -41.42 18.84
C HIS A 16 27.28 -41.00 17.74
N CYS A 17 26.30 -41.87 17.49
CA CYS A 17 25.14 -41.54 16.69
C CYS A 17 24.29 -40.55 17.49
N THR A 18 24.59 -39.25 17.40
CA THR A 18 23.62 -38.23 17.77
C THR A 18 22.51 -38.32 16.74
N THR A 19 21.45 -39.04 17.07
CA THR A 19 20.16 -38.95 16.39
C THR A 19 19.69 -37.50 16.49
N THR A 20 20.05 -36.70 15.50
CA THR A 20 19.32 -35.48 15.17
C THR A 20 17.89 -35.92 14.93
N LEU A 21 17.01 -35.65 15.89
CA LEU A 21 15.59 -35.64 15.63
C LEU A 21 15.38 -34.58 14.55
N ALA A 22 15.24 -35.05 13.31
CA ALA A 22 14.60 -34.28 12.27
C ALA A 22 13.27 -33.82 12.88
N GLN A 23 13.17 -32.54 13.20
CA GLN A 23 11.93 -31.94 13.62
C GLN A 23 10.96 -32.17 12.46
N ALA A 24 10.07 -33.15 12.62
CA ALA A 24 8.98 -33.38 11.70
C ALA A 24 8.29 -32.01 11.48
N PRO A 25 7.94 -31.64 10.24
CA PRO A 25 7.10 -30.48 10.00
C PRO A 25 5.90 -30.62 10.93
N ALA A 26 5.76 -29.69 11.88
CA ALA A 26 4.66 -29.73 12.83
C ALA A 26 3.35 -29.87 12.02
N PRO A 27 2.43 -30.75 12.41
CA PRO A 27 1.16 -30.88 11.73
C PRO A 27 0.54 -29.48 11.66
N SER A 28 0.32 -29.00 10.44
CA SER A 28 -0.28 -27.70 10.17
C SER A 28 -1.68 -27.70 10.77
N GLY A 29 -1.80 -27.20 12.00
CA GLY A 29 -3.09 -26.76 12.50
C GLY A 29 -3.67 -25.69 11.58
N PRO A 30 -4.97 -25.38 11.69
CA PRO A 30 -5.58 -24.33 10.88
C PRO A 30 -4.75 -23.05 10.97
N THR A 31 -4.26 -22.58 9.82
CA THR A 31 -3.36 -21.42 9.75
C THR A 31 -4.07 -20.21 10.35
N ASN A 32 -3.50 -19.65 11.43
CA ASN A 32 -4.05 -18.50 12.14
C ASN A 32 -3.03 -17.36 12.18
N ILE A 33 -3.36 -16.24 11.53
CA ILE A 33 -2.48 -15.07 11.44
C ILE A 33 -2.16 -14.48 12.82
N THR A 34 -3.14 -14.43 13.72
CA THR A 34 -2.97 -13.83 15.05
C THR A 34 -2.00 -14.65 15.89
N ALA A 35 -2.13 -15.98 15.90
CA ALA A 35 -1.24 -16.86 16.63
C ALA A 35 0.21 -16.81 16.11
N ILE A 36 0.38 -16.66 14.79
CA ILE A 36 1.69 -16.47 14.15
C ILE A 36 2.33 -15.16 14.63
N LEU A 37 1.58 -14.07 14.63
CA LEU A 37 2.05 -12.74 15.07
C LEU A 37 2.35 -12.72 16.58
N GLU A 38 1.53 -13.38 17.39
CA GLU A 38 1.73 -13.51 18.85
C GLU A 38 3.04 -14.24 19.15
N LYS A 39 3.30 -15.36 18.47
CA LYS A 39 4.54 -16.13 18.62
C LYS A 39 5.78 -15.31 18.27
N ALA A 40 5.66 -14.35 17.35
CA ALA A 40 6.77 -13.50 16.93
C ALA A 40 7.02 -12.30 17.87
N GLY A 41 6.10 -11.99 18.80
CA GLY A 41 6.35 -11.14 19.98
C GLY A 41 6.51 -9.63 19.75
N GLN A 42 6.36 -9.11 18.52
CA GLN A 42 6.59 -7.68 18.18
C GLN A 42 5.47 -7.05 17.33
N TYR A 43 4.27 -7.61 17.45
CA TYR A 43 3.11 -7.25 16.61
C TYR A 43 1.87 -6.92 17.45
N SER A 44 2.05 -6.53 18.71
CA SER A 44 0.95 -6.33 19.66
C SER A 44 -0.05 -5.27 19.19
N THR A 45 0.45 -4.19 18.58
CA THR A 45 -0.37 -3.12 18.01
C THR A 45 -1.17 -3.60 16.80
N LEU A 46 -0.53 -4.39 15.93
CA LEU A 46 -1.16 -4.97 14.75
C LEU A 46 -2.24 -5.97 15.15
N ILE A 47 -1.96 -6.86 16.09
CA ILE A 47 -2.90 -7.85 16.62
C ILE A 47 -4.14 -7.15 17.17
N ARG A 48 -3.96 -6.11 17.99
CA ARG A 48 -5.07 -5.32 18.52
C ARG A 48 -5.92 -4.68 17.41
N LEU A 49 -5.28 -4.15 16.37
CA LEU A 49 -5.99 -3.57 15.22
C LEU A 49 -6.77 -4.64 14.42
N LEU A 50 -6.18 -5.81 14.21
CA LEU A 50 -6.83 -6.94 13.54
C LEU A 50 -8.04 -7.45 14.33
N GLN A 51 -7.95 -7.52 15.65
CA GLN A 51 -9.04 -7.92 16.53
C GLN A 51 -10.17 -6.87 16.53
N ASN A 52 -9.82 -5.59 16.66
CA ASN A 52 -10.81 -4.51 16.69
C ASN A 52 -11.59 -4.38 15.37
N THR A 53 -10.94 -4.68 14.24
CA THR A 53 -11.54 -4.59 12.91
C THR A 53 -12.11 -5.91 12.41
N ARG A 54 -11.97 -7.01 13.17
CA ARG A 54 -12.31 -8.39 12.78
C ARG A 54 -11.64 -8.88 11.49
N LEU A 55 -10.60 -8.19 11.01
CA LEU A 55 -9.88 -8.61 9.81
C LEU A 55 -9.03 -9.86 10.05
N GLY A 56 -8.56 -10.10 11.28
CA GLY A 56 -7.87 -11.34 11.62
C GLY A 56 -8.74 -12.56 11.34
N ASP A 57 -10.01 -12.52 11.76
CA ASP A 57 -10.97 -13.59 11.52
C ASP A 57 -11.33 -13.73 10.04
N GLN A 58 -11.46 -12.61 9.33
CA GLN A 58 -11.69 -12.61 7.89
C GLN A 58 -10.53 -13.27 7.12
N ILE A 59 -9.28 -12.92 7.44
CA ILE A 59 -8.08 -13.51 6.83
C ILE A 59 -8.03 -15.01 7.13
N ASN A 60 -8.25 -15.40 8.39
CA ASN A 60 -8.28 -16.81 8.77
C ASN A 60 -9.37 -17.57 8.00
N THR A 61 -10.57 -16.99 7.89
CA THR A 61 -11.66 -17.58 7.12
C THR A 61 -11.29 -17.71 5.64
N GLN A 62 -10.69 -16.68 5.04
CA GLN A 62 -10.23 -16.73 3.65
C GLN A 62 -9.17 -17.83 3.44
N LEU A 63 -8.20 -17.99 4.35
CA LEU A 63 -7.18 -19.03 4.26
C LEU A 63 -7.73 -20.44 4.36
N ASN A 64 -8.80 -20.64 5.13
CA ASN A 64 -9.43 -21.95 5.29
C ASN A 64 -10.44 -22.28 4.17
N ASN A 65 -10.98 -21.27 3.48
CA ASN A 65 -12.02 -21.44 2.46
C ASN A 65 -11.53 -21.17 1.02
N SER A 66 -10.36 -20.57 0.83
CA SER A 66 -9.83 -20.18 -0.47
C SER A 66 -8.40 -20.67 -0.67
N ASN A 67 -8.15 -21.22 -1.86
CA ASN A 67 -6.83 -21.72 -2.25
C ASN A 67 -5.98 -20.66 -2.97
N GLN A 68 -6.45 -19.41 -3.10
CA GLN A 68 -5.71 -18.35 -3.80
C GLN A 68 -4.48 -17.86 -3.02
N GLY A 69 -4.46 -18.15 -1.72
CA GLY A 69 -3.44 -17.72 -0.79
C GLY A 69 -3.37 -16.21 -0.59
N LEU A 70 -2.70 -15.78 0.48
CA LEU A 70 -2.63 -14.40 0.92
C LEU A 70 -1.18 -14.05 1.27
N THR A 71 -0.85 -12.77 1.07
CA THR A 71 0.40 -12.21 1.56
C THR A 71 0.08 -11.04 2.50
N VAL A 72 0.59 -11.09 3.71
CA VAL A 72 0.37 -10.09 4.75
C VAL A 72 1.70 -9.41 5.07
N PHE A 73 1.74 -8.10 4.91
CA PHE A 73 2.83 -7.26 5.41
C PHE A 73 2.53 -6.88 6.85
N ALA A 74 3.30 -7.44 7.78
CA ALA A 74 3.17 -7.21 9.20
C ALA A 74 4.13 -6.10 9.65
N PRO A 75 3.66 -4.87 9.89
CA PRO A 75 4.47 -3.85 10.52
C PRO A 75 4.72 -4.18 11.99
N THR A 76 5.97 -4.02 12.43
CA THR A 76 6.34 -4.20 13.84
C THR A 76 5.80 -3.08 14.72
N ASP A 77 5.77 -3.28 16.03
CA ASP A 77 5.43 -2.24 17.00
C ASP A 77 6.36 -1.00 16.90
N ASN A 78 7.62 -1.20 16.48
CA ASN A 78 8.54 -0.10 16.18
C ASN A 78 8.13 0.69 14.91
N ALA A 79 7.59 0.00 13.90
CA ALA A 79 7.05 0.64 12.70
C ALA A 79 5.87 1.57 13.05
N PHE A 80 4.98 1.12 13.95
CA PHE A 80 3.88 1.94 14.47
C PHE A 80 4.38 3.10 15.33
N SER A 81 5.42 2.88 16.13
CA SER A 81 6.04 3.92 16.95
C SER A 81 6.75 4.99 16.13
N SER A 82 7.20 4.63 14.92
CA SER A 82 7.79 5.56 13.95
C SER A 82 6.76 6.44 13.23
N LEU A 83 5.46 6.15 13.36
CA LEU A 83 4.42 7.02 12.84
C LEU A 83 4.25 8.26 13.71
N LYS A 84 3.70 9.33 13.13
CA LYS A 84 3.35 10.53 13.88
C LYS A 84 2.34 10.19 14.97
N SER A 85 2.61 10.61 16.20
CA SER A 85 1.71 10.41 17.33
C SER A 85 0.31 10.95 17.01
N GLY A 86 -0.71 10.14 17.27
CA GLY A 86 -2.11 10.48 16.98
C GLY A 86 -2.59 10.12 15.58
N THR A 87 -1.72 9.65 14.67
CA THR A 87 -2.14 9.20 13.33
C THR A 87 -3.25 8.15 13.40
N LEU A 88 -3.06 7.04 14.11
CA LEU A 88 -4.10 5.99 14.21
C LEU A 88 -5.37 6.46 14.91
N ASN A 89 -5.27 7.46 15.81
CA ASN A 89 -6.42 8.01 16.53
C ASN A 89 -7.20 9.01 15.67
N SER A 90 -6.54 9.66 14.71
CA SER A 90 -7.20 10.56 13.74
C SER A 90 -7.97 9.81 12.65
N LEU A 91 -7.71 8.50 12.49
CA LEU A 91 -8.40 7.68 11.51
C LEU A 91 -9.76 7.21 12.01
N THR A 92 -10.75 7.23 11.12
CA THR A 92 -12.04 6.57 11.34
C THR A 92 -11.88 5.05 11.30
N ASP A 93 -12.84 4.30 11.83
CA ASP A 93 -12.76 2.84 11.83
C ASP A 93 -12.74 2.27 10.41
N GLN A 94 -13.45 2.88 9.47
CA GLN A 94 -13.39 2.54 8.05
C GLN A 94 -11.97 2.76 7.48
N GLN A 95 -11.31 3.86 7.84
CA GLN A 95 -9.93 4.12 7.41
C GLN A 95 -8.93 3.14 8.04
N LYS A 96 -9.14 2.71 9.30
CA LYS A 96 -8.30 1.67 9.93
C LYS A 96 -8.44 0.33 9.23
N VAL A 97 -9.67 -0.07 8.87
CA VAL A 97 -9.95 -1.28 8.10
C VAL A 97 -9.27 -1.20 6.72
N GLN A 98 -9.36 -0.07 6.04
CA GLN A 98 -8.72 0.14 4.74
C GLN A 98 -7.19 0.15 4.83
N LEU A 99 -6.62 0.73 5.89
CA LEU A 99 -5.18 0.68 6.18
C LEU A 99 -4.69 -0.77 6.35
N LEU A 100 -5.42 -1.57 7.13
CA LEU A 100 -5.06 -2.97 7.34
C LEU A 100 -5.21 -3.80 6.07
N GLN A 101 -6.29 -3.60 5.30
CA GLN A 101 -6.46 -4.26 4.01
C GLN A 101 -5.36 -3.89 3.00
N PHE A 102 -4.76 -2.70 3.10
CA PHE A 102 -3.66 -2.30 2.25
C PHE A 102 -2.37 -3.07 2.55
N HIS A 103 -2.25 -3.60 3.77
CA HIS A 103 -1.16 -4.50 4.15
C HIS A 103 -1.39 -5.95 3.70
N VAL A 104 -2.54 -6.27 3.10
CA VAL A 104 -2.87 -7.61 2.64
C VAL A 104 -2.97 -7.63 1.13
N ILE A 105 -2.23 -8.52 0.49
CA ILE A 105 -2.36 -8.86 -0.92
C ILE A 105 -3.22 -10.12 -1.03
N PRO A 106 -4.28 -10.12 -1.85
CA PRO A 106 -5.15 -11.27 -2.08
C PRO A 106 -4.49 -12.30 -3.02
N SER A 107 -3.22 -12.58 -2.83
CA SER A 107 -2.43 -13.56 -3.59
C SER A 107 -1.21 -13.96 -2.78
N PHE A 108 -0.84 -15.23 -2.84
CA PHE A 108 0.40 -15.72 -2.25
C PHE A 108 1.60 -15.30 -3.12
N LEU A 109 2.55 -14.58 -2.52
CA LEU A 109 3.74 -14.07 -3.17
C LEU A 109 4.99 -14.37 -2.35
N SER A 110 5.89 -15.12 -2.96
CA SER A 110 7.27 -15.33 -2.50
C SER A 110 8.17 -14.14 -2.87
N ILE A 111 9.31 -14.01 -2.17
CA ILE A 111 10.38 -13.04 -2.50
C ILE A 111 10.76 -13.08 -3.99
N SER A 112 10.85 -14.28 -4.57
CA SER A 112 11.11 -14.48 -5.99
C SER A 112 9.99 -13.96 -6.91
N GLN A 113 8.72 -14.11 -6.50
CA GLN A 113 7.58 -13.62 -7.30
C GLN A 113 7.50 -12.09 -7.29
N PHE A 114 7.91 -11.43 -6.21
CA PHE A 114 7.97 -9.96 -6.19
C PHE A 114 8.91 -9.38 -7.26
N GLN A 115 9.90 -10.14 -7.74
CA GLN A 115 10.80 -9.71 -8.81
C GLN A 115 10.14 -9.72 -10.20
N THR A 116 9.16 -10.60 -10.39
CA THR A 116 8.49 -10.79 -11.69
C THR A 116 7.16 -10.05 -11.80
N MET A 117 6.65 -9.49 -10.69
CA MET A 117 5.38 -8.79 -10.67
C MET A 117 5.51 -7.37 -11.22
N SER A 118 4.48 -6.96 -11.97
CA SER A 118 4.38 -5.61 -12.51
C SER A 118 3.78 -4.65 -11.47
N ASN A 119 4.33 -3.44 -11.41
CA ASN A 119 3.84 -2.36 -10.56
C ASN A 119 2.77 -1.53 -11.29
N PRO A 120 1.78 -0.94 -10.59
CA PRO A 120 1.49 -1.08 -9.16
C PRO A 120 0.69 -2.35 -8.82
N MET A 121 0.99 -2.95 -7.67
CA MET A 121 0.34 -4.16 -7.17
C MET A 121 -1.08 -3.89 -6.64
N LEU A 122 -1.91 -4.95 -6.64
CA LEU A 122 -3.26 -4.94 -6.08
C LEU A 122 -3.22 -5.40 -4.61
N THR A 123 -3.93 -4.67 -3.75
CA THR A 123 -4.11 -4.99 -2.33
C THR A 123 -5.58 -5.20 -2.01
N GLN A 124 -5.93 -5.75 -0.84
CA GLN A 124 -7.33 -5.89 -0.43
C GLN A 124 -8.02 -4.53 -0.21
N ALA A 125 -7.29 -3.44 0.00
CA ALA A 125 -7.88 -2.11 0.19
C ALA A 125 -8.58 -1.56 -1.06
N GLY A 126 -8.27 -2.09 -2.24
CA GLY A 126 -8.88 -1.68 -3.49
C GLY A 126 -7.90 -1.68 -4.66
N ASN A 127 -8.42 -1.32 -5.83
CA ASN A 127 -7.64 -1.32 -7.06
C ASN A 127 -6.66 -0.13 -7.14
N SER A 128 -5.52 -0.36 -7.79
CA SER A 128 -4.55 0.68 -8.13
C SER A 128 -4.97 1.49 -9.37
N ASN A 129 -6.04 1.09 -10.06
CA ASN A 129 -6.51 1.66 -11.32
C ASN A 129 -6.92 3.13 -11.22
N SER A 130 -7.32 3.59 -10.02
CA SER A 130 -7.61 5.02 -9.77
C SER A 130 -6.45 5.78 -9.12
N GLY A 131 -5.26 5.16 -8.99
CA GLY A 131 -4.11 5.78 -8.31
C GLY A 131 -4.34 6.08 -6.82
N LYS A 132 -5.33 5.42 -6.21
CA LYS A 132 -5.72 5.55 -4.80
C LYS A 132 -4.83 4.73 -3.88
N PHE A 133 -4.44 3.53 -4.33
CA PHE A 133 -3.67 2.54 -3.56
C PHE A 133 -2.43 2.02 -4.30
N PRO A 134 -1.57 2.86 -4.90
CA PRO A 134 -0.40 2.32 -5.59
C PRO A 134 0.54 1.69 -4.56
N LEU A 135 0.78 0.39 -4.73
CA LEU A 135 1.79 -0.37 -4.01
C LEU A 135 2.86 -0.78 -5.01
N ASN A 136 4.02 -0.13 -4.97
CA ASN A 136 5.14 -0.46 -5.84
C ASN A 136 6.11 -1.33 -5.06
N VAL A 137 6.51 -2.46 -5.62
CA VAL A 137 7.52 -3.34 -5.04
C VAL A 137 8.72 -3.36 -5.96
N THR A 138 9.89 -3.10 -5.38
CA THR A 138 11.18 -3.09 -6.06
C THR A 138 12.11 -4.01 -5.31
N THR A 139 12.69 -4.98 -6.01
CA THR A 139 13.64 -5.92 -5.40
C THR A 139 15.06 -5.51 -5.75
N SER A 140 15.94 -5.50 -4.75
CA SER A 140 17.37 -5.22 -4.89
C SER A 140 18.16 -6.39 -4.33
N GLY A 141 18.53 -7.34 -5.20
CA GLY A 141 19.14 -8.60 -4.78
C GLY A 141 18.16 -9.45 -3.98
N THR A 142 18.44 -9.63 -2.69
CA THR A 142 17.59 -10.37 -1.74
C THR A 142 16.65 -9.46 -0.93
N LEU A 143 16.80 -8.13 -1.04
CA LEU A 143 16.00 -7.18 -0.28
C LEU A 143 14.79 -6.71 -1.10
N VAL A 144 13.60 -6.79 -0.50
CA VAL A 144 12.35 -6.32 -1.12
C VAL A 144 11.97 -4.97 -0.52
N ASN A 145 11.96 -3.93 -1.34
CA ASN A 145 11.52 -2.59 -0.99
C ASN A 145 10.10 -2.36 -1.49
N ILE A 146 9.28 -1.70 -0.68
CA ILE A 146 7.88 -1.43 -0.93
C ILE A 146 7.67 0.07 -0.82
N SER A 147 7.21 0.71 -1.89
CA SER A 147 6.91 2.13 -1.94
C SER A 147 5.41 2.36 -2.13
N THR A 148 4.84 3.17 -1.24
CA THR A 148 3.42 3.58 -1.31
C THR A 148 3.26 5.00 -1.88
N GLY A 149 4.35 5.62 -2.34
CA GLY A 149 4.41 7.03 -2.74
C GLY A 149 4.44 8.04 -1.58
N ILE A 150 4.03 7.63 -0.37
CA ILE A 150 4.18 8.41 0.88
C ILE A 150 5.30 7.82 1.74
N VAL A 151 5.37 6.50 1.81
CA VAL A 151 6.32 5.77 2.64
C VAL A 151 7.08 4.76 1.78
N ASN A 152 8.38 4.65 2.04
CA ASN A 152 9.22 3.57 1.54
C ASN A 152 9.52 2.63 2.71
N ALA A 153 8.93 1.44 2.68
CA ALA A 153 9.16 0.36 3.62
C ALA A 153 10.10 -0.69 2.98
N SER A 154 10.78 -1.45 3.81
CA SER A 154 11.56 -2.62 3.41
C SER A 154 11.04 -3.84 4.14
N VAL A 155 10.99 -4.97 3.43
CA VAL A 155 10.78 -6.27 4.04
C VAL A 155 12.05 -6.63 4.81
N ALA A 156 11.94 -6.66 6.13
CA ALA A 156 13.06 -6.93 7.03
C ALA A 156 13.27 -8.42 7.25
N ASN A 157 12.18 -9.19 7.36
CA ASN A 157 12.25 -10.62 7.65
C ASN A 157 10.99 -11.36 7.18
N THR A 158 11.08 -12.68 7.02
CA THR A 158 9.89 -13.54 6.80
C THR A 158 9.48 -14.14 8.13
N ILE A 159 8.29 -13.82 8.62
CA ILE A 159 7.78 -14.31 9.91
C ILE A 159 7.16 -15.69 9.76
N TYR A 160 6.45 -15.88 8.66
CA TYR A 160 5.81 -17.13 8.33
C TYR A 160 5.64 -17.22 6.83
N THR A 161 5.88 -18.38 6.26
CA THR A 161 5.53 -18.66 4.87
C THR A 161 5.20 -20.13 4.75
N ASP A 162 4.07 -20.43 4.13
CA ASP A 162 3.70 -21.78 3.71
C ASP A 162 3.34 -21.75 2.21
N SER A 163 2.36 -22.53 1.75
CA SER A 163 1.87 -22.51 0.36
C SER A 163 0.62 -21.63 0.13
N GLN A 164 0.03 -21.09 1.19
CA GLN A 164 -1.23 -20.33 1.16
C GLN A 164 -1.13 -18.99 1.90
N LEU A 165 -0.19 -18.79 2.81
CA LEU A 165 0.01 -17.58 3.60
C LEU A 165 1.50 -17.25 3.63
N ALA A 166 1.83 -16.03 3.20
CA ALA A 166 3.12 -15.42 3.45
C ALA A 166 2.94 -14.22 4.38
N VAL A 167 3.73 -14.15 5.45
CA VAL A 167 3.76 -13.06 6.42
C VAL A 167 5.16 -12.48 6.43
N TYR A 168 5.28 -11.25 5.91
CA TYR A 168 6.54 -10.53 5.83
C TYR A 168 6.56 -9.41 6.84
N GLN A 169 7.63 -9.35 7.62
CA GLN A 169 7.89 -8.23 8.50
C GLN A 169 8.28 -7.00 7.68
N VAL A 170 7.61 -5.89 7.92
CA VAL A 170 7.99 -4.58 7.35
C VAL A 170 8.44 -3.62 8.45
N ASP A 171 9.44 -2.80 8.13
CA ASP A 171 10.03 -1.82 9.04
C ASP A 171 9.16 -0.56 9.22
N LYS A 172 8.25 -0.30 8.27
CA LYS A 172 7.31 0.83 8.29
C LYS A 172 5.89 0.39 7.97
N VAL A 173 4.93 1.11 8.54
CA VAL A 173 3.51 0.94 8.23
C VAL A 173 3.26 1.47 6.81
N LEU A 174 2.65 0.65 5.96
CA LEU A 174 2.27 1.01 4.60
C LEU A 174 1.10 1.99 4.66
N LEU A 175 1.33 3.24 4.25
CA LEU A 175 0.32 4.29 4.27
C LEU A 175 -0.28 4.45 2.88
N PRO A 176 -1.58 4.15 2.69
CA PRO A 176 -2.23 4.34 1.40
C PRO A 176 -2.45 5.82 1.10
N LEU A 177 -2.15 6.22 -0.13
CA LEU A 177 -2.26 7.62 -0.57
C LEU A 177 -3.67 8.19 -0.41
N ASP A 178 -4.72 7.41 -0.59
CA ASP A 178 -6.10 7.90 -0.47
C ASP A 178 -6.43 8.47 0.92
N ILE A 179 -5.86 7.90 1.97
CA ILE A 179 -6.12 8.28 3.37
C ILE A 179 -5.13 9.36 3.83
N PHE A 180 -3.89 9.27 3.35
CA PHE A 180 -2.77 10.06 3.87
C PHE A 180 -2.27 11.15 2.92
N ARG A 181 -2.83 11.27 1.72
CA ARG A 181 -2.62 12.46 0.90
C ARG A 181 -3.15 13.65 1.69
N PRO A 182 -2.35 14.71 1.87
CA PRO A 182 -2.91 16.01 2.20
C PRO A 182 -3.97 16.29 1.14
N SER A 183 -5.24 16.38 1.55
CA SER A 183 -6.29 16.88 0.66
C SER A 183 -5.74 18.19 0.10
N ALA A 184 -5.55 18.27 -1.23
CA ALA A 184 -5.28 19.56 -1.85
C ALA A 184 -6.33 20.52 -1.29
N PRO A 185 -5.95 21.73 -0.83
CA PRO A 185 -6.93 22.68 -0.31
C PRO A 185 -8.10 22.69 -1.29
N ALA A 186 -9.29 22.29 -0.83
CA ALA A 186 -10.49 22.39 -1.65
C ALA A 186 -10.45 23.78 -2.28
N PRO A 187 -10.57 23.92 -3.62
CA PRO A 187 -10.49 25.22 -4.27
C PRO A 187 -11.37 26.17 -3.47
N ALA A 188 -10.74 27.14 -2.80
CA ALA A 188 -11.46 28.05 -1.94
C ALA A 188 -12.61 28.63 -2.79
N PRO A 189 -13.85 28.71 -2.26
CA PRO A 189 -14.95 29.29 -3.02
C PRO A 189 -14.46 30.64 -3.55
N THR A 190 -14.39 30.76 -4.87
CA THR A 190 -13.78 31.91 -5.56
C THR A 190 -14.45 33.18 -5.06
N LYS A 191 -13.78 33.89 -4.15
CA LYS A 191 -14.12 35.28 -3.83
C LYS A 191 -13.85 36.09 -5.11
N PRO A 192 -14.76 36.97 -5.55
CA PRO A 192 -14.59 37.69 -6.81
C PRO A 192 -13.30 38.51 -6.78
N LEU A 193 -12.49 38.38 -7.84
CA LEU A 193 -11.29 39.18 -8.08
C LEU A 193 -11.64 40.68 -8.03
N LYS A 194 -11.01 41.43 -7.13
CA LYS A 194 -10.94 42.89 -7.20
C LYS A 194 -9.54 43.27 -7.70
N ILE A 195 -9.48 43.71 -8.95
CA ILE A 195 -8.28 44.19 -9.65
C ILE A 195 -8.04 45.66 -9.26
N SER A 196 -6.83 46.00 -8.76
CA SER A 196 -6.21 47.34 -8.91
C SER A 196 -4.80 47.43 -8.25
N PRO A 197 -3.94 48.43 -8.59
CA PRO A 197 -2.67 48.20 -9.31
C PRO A 197 -1.43 48.81 -8.61
N SER A 198 -0.27 48.83 -9.32
CA SER A 198 0.93 49.73 -9.18
C SER A 198 2.25 49.02 -8.79
N PRO A 199 3.49 49.55 -9.06
CA PRO A 199 3.94 50.74 -9.82
C PRO A 199 5.09 50.49 -10.87
N SER A 200 5.37 51.53 -11.68
CA SER A 200 6.35 51.70 -12.79
C SER A 200 7.86 51.75 -12.40
N PRO A 201 8.83 51.87 -13.35
CA PRO A 201 9.39 53.21 -13.72
C PRO A 201 9.94 53.46 -15.18
N VAL A 202 9.80 54.73 -15.65
CA VAL A 202 10.67 55.63 -16.50
C VAL A 202 11.08 55.19 -17.95
N GLY A 203 10.98 55.93 -19.07
CA GLY A 203 10.63 57.32 -19.53
C GLY A 203 11.05 57.43 -21.05
N PRO A 204 11.10 58.57 -21.78
CA PRO A 204 10.38 59.86 -21.73
C PRO A 204 9.72 60.31 -23.09
N SER A 205 8.83 61.30 -22.99
CA SER A 205 8.45 62.36 -23.97
C SER A 205 7.89 62.02 -25.38
N HIS A 206 6.65 62.45 -25.68
CA HIS A 206 6.32 63.48 -26.71
C HIS A 206 4.78 63.70 -26.86
N VAL A 207 4.30 64.87 -26.39
CA VAL A 207 3.45 65.86 -27.11
C VAL A 207 1.97 65.56 -27.47
N THR A 208 1.12 66.36 -26.80
CA THR A 208 -0.11 67.09 -27.21
C THR A 208 -1.41 66.41 -27.66
N SER A 209 -2.46 67.07 -27.12
CA SER A 209 -3.69 67.55 -27.76
C SER A 209 -4.96 66.72 -27.71
N VAL A 210 -6.02 67.50 -27.52
CA VAL A 210 -7.41 67.22 -27.21
C VAL A 210 -8.18 66.92 -28.49
N ASP A 211 -9.23 66.12 -28.31
CA ASP A 211 -10.56 66.25 -28.93
C ASP A 211 -11.02 65.15 -29.91
N SER A 212 -12.16 64.57 -29.50
CA SER A 212 -13.32 64.07 -30.23
C SER A 212 -13.21 63.72 -31.73
N SER A 213 -13.57 62.47 -32.06
CA SER A 213 -14.71 62.10 -32.95
C SER A 213 -14.45 60.86 -33.82
N GLY A 214 -15.37 59.89 -33.75
CA GLY A 214 -15.85 59.07 -34.87
C GLY A 214 -15.01 57.91 -35.41
N ALA A 215 -15.30 56.67 -34.96
CA ALA A 215 -15.25 55.48 -35.84
C ALA A 215 -16.16 54.35 -35.31
N MET A 216 -17.12 53.96 -36.15
CA MET A 216 -18.04 52.83 -35.97
C MET A 216 -17.31 51.49 -35.93
N GLY A 217 -17.78 50.57 -35.10
CA GLY A 217 -17.33 49.17 -35.08
C GLY A 217 -18.30 48.27 -34.32
N MET A 218 -19.50 48.06 -34.87
CA MET A 218 -20.38 46.96 -34.44
C MET A 218 -19.84 45.64 -34.99
N ILE A 219 -19.47 44.69 -34.13
CA ILE A 219 -19.50 43.27 -34.46
C ILE A 219 -20.16 42.51 -33.30
N ARG A 220 -21.32 41.92 -33.63
CA ARG A 220 -22.12 41.00 -32.82
C ARG A 220 -21.49 39.60 -32.82
N ASN A 221 -21.69 38.83 -31.75
CA ASN A 221 -21.93 37.37 -31.73
C ASN A 221 -22.27 36.97 -30.27
N ALA A 222 -23.55 36.81 -29.88
CA ALA A 222 -24.35 35.58 -29.94
C ALA A 222 -23.74 34.44 -29.09
N ALA A 223 -24.09 34.28 -27.79
CA ALA A 223 -25.28 33.61 -27.23
C ALA A 223 -25.33 32.09 -27.51
N VAL A 224 -25.19 31.24 -26.48
CA VAL A 224 -25.94 29.97 -26.33
C VAL A 224 -26.09 29.63 -24.84
N SER A 225 -27.34 29.66 -24.36
CA SER A 225 -27.81 29.09 -23.09
C SER A 225 -28.22 27.63 -23.31
N PHE A 226 -27.80 26.73 -22.41
CA PHE A 226 -28.25 25.33 -22.44
C PHE A 226 -29.42 25.14 -21.47
N GLY A 227 -30.60 24.90 -22.05
CA GLY A 227 -31.82 24.53 -21.32
C GLY A 227 -31.86 23.04 -20.97
N VAL A 228 -32.39 22.74 -19.78
CA VAL A 228 -32.63 21.39 -19.28
C VAL A 228 -33.95 20.87 -19.86
N ALA A 229 -33.90 19.78 -20.62
CA ALA A 229 -35.08 19.04 -21.07
C ALA A 229 -35.15 17.70 -20.32
N VAL A 230 -36.22 17.51 -19.55
CA VAL A 230 -36.58 16.27 -18.87
C VAL A 230 -37.30 15.39 -19.89
N ILE A 231 -36.70 14.26 -20.27
CA ILE A 231 -37.34 13.25 -21.14
C ILE A 231 -37.62 12.02 -20.29
N SER A 232 -38.91 11.83 -19.98
CA SER A 232 -39.47 10.66 -19.32
C SER A 232 -39.54 9.50 -20.34
N ILE A 233 -38.80 8.42 -20.11
CA ILE A 233 -38.92 7.17 -20.90
C ILE A 233 -39.75 6.16 -20.10
N PHE A 234 -40.99 5.96 -20.58
CA PHE A 234 -41.85 4.83 -20.26
C PHE A 234 -41.18 3.53 -20.76
N PHE A 235 -40.92 2.59 -19.85
CA PHE A 235 -40.53 1.22 -20.20
C PHE A 235 -41.80 0.37 -20.34
N VAL A 236 -42.17 0.06 -21.59
CA VAL A 236 -43.22 -0.92 -21.93
C VAL A 236 -42.62 -2.33 -21.82
N SER A 237 -43.24 -3.15 -20.97
CA SER A 237 -43.07 -4.59 -20.89
C SER A 237 -43.47 -5.29 -22.19
N MET A 238 -42.66 -6.26 -22.64
CA MET A 238 -43.19 -7.42 -23.34
C MET A 238 -42.32 -8.68 -23.17
N LYS A 239 -43.02 -9.76 -22.78
CA LYS A 239 -42.75 -11.20 -22.98
C LYS A 239 -41.58 -11.86 -22.22
N SER A 240 -41.94 -12.68 -21.24
CA SER A 240 -41.93 -14.15 -21.42
C SER A 240 -43.17 -14.75 -20.82
#